data_AF-A0A368H3F6-F1
#
_entry.id   AF-A0A368H3F6-F1
#
_cell.length_a   1.000
_cell.length_b   1.000
_cell.length_c   1.000
_cell.angle_alpha   90.00
_cell.angle_beta   90.00
_cell.angle_gamma   90.00
#
_symmetry.space_group_name_H-M   'P 1'
#
loop_
_entity.id
_entity.type
_entity.pdbx_description
1 polymer ?
#
loop_
_entity_poly.entity_id
_entity_poly.type
_entity_poly.pdbx_seq_one_letter_code
_entity_poly.pdbx_strand_id
1 'polypeptide(L)'
;MTRSLYFAVTCALLGTSLAATTIPACGKCLPRNVALIAASGAGTVTPTVKMLANTAAGCRQMNVICTAPAGGTIASMEFNRRLGGPYEAKTVIALVKCGADQKWRFSKNGAVILVNSVGCMYV
;
A
#
# COMPACT_ATOMS: atom_id res chain seq x y z
N MET A 1 54.87 50.74 -10.13
CA MET A 1 54.13 49.82 -11.02
C MET A 1 54.49 48.41 -10.57
N THR A 2 53.52 47.71 -9.97
CA THR A 2 53.78 46.67 -8.96
C THR A 2 53.18 45.32 -9.36
N ARG A 3 54.04 44.32 -9.52
CA ARG A 3 53.96 42.87 -9.18
C ARG A 3 52.74 42.02 -9.61
N SER A 4 53.04 41.11 -10.54
CA SER A 4 52.77 39.66 -10.64
C SER A 4 51.76 38.93 -9.73
N LEU A 5 50.85 38.23 -10.44
CA LEU A 5 50.45 36.80 -10.37
C LEU A 5 49.70 36.21 -9.15
N TYR A 6 48.83 35.26 -9.51
CA TYR A 6 48.09 34.24 -8.75
C TYR A 6 46.71 34.64 -8.22
N PHE A 7 45.66 34.31 -8.98
CA PHE A 7 44.35 33.99 -8.40
C PHE A 7 44.00 32.54 -8.71
N ALA A 8 44.01 31.76 -7.64
CA ALA A 8 43.82 30.33 -7.63
C ALA A 8 42.40 29.94 -8.05
N VAL A 9 42.36 28.87 -8.83
CA VAL A 9 41.21 28.02 -9.13
C VAL A 9 40.45 27.71 -7.83
N THR A 10 39.25 28.26 -7.68
CA THR A 10 38.33 27.86 -6.61
C THR A 10 37.59 26.62 -7.08
N CYS A 11 38.13 25.48 -6.64
CA CYS A 11 37.63 24.15 -6.86
C CYS A 11 36.22 23.99 -6.30
N ALA A 12 35.37 23.34 -7.09
CA ALA A 12 34.01 22.96 -6.77
C ALA A 12 33.92 22.19 -5.43
N LEU A 13 33.11 22.71 -4.51
CA LEU A 13 32.52 21.92 -3.43
C LEU A 13 31.01 22.14 -3.46
N LEU A 14 30.39 21.63 -4.52
CA LEU A 14 28.99 21.23 -4.45
C LEU A 14 28.93 20.12 -3.41
N GLY A 15 28.58 20.50 -2.18
CA GLY A 15 28.26 19.56 -1.13
C GLY A 15 27.12 18.67 -1.61
N THR A 16 27.44 17.48 -2.10
CA THR A 16 26.51 16.37 -2.21
C THR A 16 26.13 16.00 -0.79
N SER A 17 25.12 16.72 -0.27
CA SER A 17 24.35 16.24 0.86
C SER A 17 23.78 14.89 0.42
N LEU A 18 24.35 13.81 0.96
CA LEU A 18 23.71 12.51 0.98
C LEU A 18 22.41 12.73 1.75
N ALA A 19 21.34 13.04 1.03
CA ALA A 19 20.01 13.01 1.59
C ALA A 19 19.81 11.57 2.06
N ALA A 20 19.90 11.37 3.38
CA ALA A 20 19.45 10.14 3.99
C ALA A 20 18.02 9.95 3.50
N THR A 21 17.79 8.95 2.66
CA THR A 21 16.47 8.61 2.13
C THR A 21 15.65 8.07 3.29
N THR A 22 15.14 8.98 4.10
CA THR A 22 14.23 8.65 5.19
C THR A 22 13.04 7.94 4.57
N ILE A 23 12.76 6.73 5.06
CA ILE A 23 11.57 6.01 4.61
C ILE A 23 10.38 6.92 4.90
N PRO A 24 9.60 7.29 3.88
CA PRO A 24 8.46 8.17 4.06
C PRO A 24 7.49 7.53 5.06
N ALA A 25 6.67 8.33 5.73
CA ALA A 25 5.72 7.78 6.71
C ALA A 25 4.82 6.69 6.10
N CYS A 26 4.45 6.82 4.82
CA CYS A 26 3.72 5.81 4.05
C CYS A 26 4.50 4.51 3.78
N GLY A 27 5.81 4.48 4.01
CA GLY A 27 6.65 3.28 3.94
C GLY A 27 6.68 2.48 5.25
N LYS A 28 5.96 2.92 6.29
CA LYS A 28 6.01 2.36 7.65
C LYS A 28 4.78 1.52 8.04
N CYS A 29 3.73 1.47 7.23
CA CYS A 29 2.57 0.64 7.55
C CYS A 29 2.95 -0.84 7.71
N LEU A 30 2.45 -1.49 8.76
CA LEU A 30 2.64 -2.92 8.95
C LEU A 30 1.40 -3.66 8.41
N PRO A 31 1.57 -4.81 7.72
CA PRO A 31 0.43 -5.56 7.18
C PRO A 31 -0.55 -6.00 8.27
N ARG A 32 -0.02 -6.35 9.45
CA ARG A 32 -0.81 -6.73 10.64
C ARG A 32 -1.74 -5.63 11.18
N ASN A 33 -1.59 -4.38 10.72
CA ASN A 33 -2.52 -3.30 11.08
C ASN A 33 -3.86 -3.44 10.34
N VAL A 34 -3.94 -4.32 9.35
CA VAL A 34 -5.20 -4.76 8.74
C VAL A 34 -5.56 -6.12 9.31
N ALA A 35 -6.63 -6.18 10.09
CA ALA A 35 -7.13 -7.44 10.64
C ALA A 35 -7.79 -8.28 9.55
N LEU A 36 -7.37 -9.54 9.41
CA LEU A 36 -8.01 -10.51 8.54
C LEU A 36 -9.08 -11.23 9.36
N ILE A 37 -10.34 -11.04 9.01
CA ILE A 37 -11.50 -11.51 9.79
C ILE A 37 -12.38 -12.41 8.93
N ALA A 38 -13.25 -13.18 9.59
CA ALA A 38 -14.39 -13.78 8.90
C ALA A 38 -15.32 -12.67 8.35
N ALA A 39 -15.89 -12.89 7.18
CA ALA A 39 -16.91 -11.99 6.63
C ALA A 39 -18.23 -12.12 7.41
N SER A 40 -19.11 -11.13 7.26
CA SER A 40 -20.39 -11.11 7.97
C SER A 40 -21.46 -12.05 7.39
N GLY A 41 -21.32 -12.46 6.12
CA GLY A 41 -22.26 -13.30 5.39
C GLY A 41 -21.97 -14.81 5.41
N ALA A 42 -22.85 -15.59 4.77
CA ALA A 42 -22.63 -17.01 4.52
C ALA A 42 -21.42 -17.24 3.61
N GLY A 43 -20.75 -18.39 3.75
CA GLY A 43 -19.56 -18.72 2.98
C GLY A 43 -18.39 -17.78 3.28
N THR A 44 -17.66 -18.01 4.38
CA THR A 44 -16.49 -17.20 4.73
C THR A 44 -15.20 -17.89 4.30
N VAL A 45 -14.25 -17.10 3.78
CA VAL A 45 -12.87 -17.53 3.58
C VAL A 45 -11.94 -16.49 4.18
N THR A 46 -10.84 -16.92 4.79
CA THR A 46 -9.86 -15.97 5.31
C THR A 46 -9.13 -15.30 4.14
N PRO A 47 -9.07 -13.96 4.07
CA PRO A 47 -8.29 -13.28 3.05
C PRO A 47 -6.82 -13.67 3.11
N THR A 48 -6.15 -13.65 1.96
CA THR A 48 -4.68 -13.75 1.91
C THR A 48 -4.08 -12.39 1.56
N VAL A 49 -2.88 -12.13 2.09
CA VAL A 49 -2.18 -10.87 1.86
C VAL A 49 -0.86 -11.15 1.15
N LYS A 50 -0.63 -10.45 0.04
CA LYS A 50 0.63 -10.44 -0.69
C LYS A 50 1.22 -9.05 -0.67
N MET A 51 2.33 -8.88 0.06
CA MET A 51 3.12 -7.65 0.01
C MET A 51 3.70 -7.46 -1.39
N LEU A 52 3.66 -6.22 -1.88
CA LEU A 52 4.23 -5.83 -3.15
C LEU A 52 5.46 -4.93 -2.90
N ALA A 53 6.23 -4.69 -3.96
CA ALA A 53 7.26 -3.67 -3.93
C ALA A 53 6.65 -2.31 -3.60
N ASN A 54 7.40 -1.48 -2.87
CA ASN A 54 7.00 -0.11 -2.59
C ASN A 54 6.83 0.68 -3.89
N THR A 55 5.96 1.69 -3.87
CA THR A 55 5.84 2.64 -4.99
C THR A 55 7.16 3.40 -5.19
N ALA A 56 7.35 4.08 -6.33
CA ALA A 56 8.50 4.96 -6.56
C ALA A 56 8.69 6.02 -5.45
N ALA A 57 7.59 6.51 -4.86
CA ALA A 57 7.62 7.44 -3.73
C ALA A 57 7.98 6.79 -2.38
N GLY A 58 8.28 5.49 -2.33
CA GLY A 58 8.63 4.74 -1.11
C GLY A 58 7.44 4.25 -0.27
N CYS A 59 6.19 4.43 -0.71
CA CYS A 59 5.01 3.97 0.03
C CYS A 59 4.77 2.46 -0.11
N ARG A 60 4.38 1.82 1.00
CA ARG A 60 4.00 0.40 1.02
C ARG A 60 2.67 0.17 0.32
N GLN A 61 2.57 -0.98 -0.32
CA GLN A 61 1.35 -1.46 -0.95
C GLN A 61 1.27 -2.98 -0.86
N MET A 62 0.05 -3.50 -0.83
CA MET A 62 -0.20 -4.93 -0.79
C MET A 62 -1.48 -5.28 -1.53
N ASN A 63 -1.52 -6.51 -2.04
CA ASN A 63 -2.74 -7.11 -2.52
C ASN A 63 -3.39 -7.87 -1.38
N VAL A 64 -4.65 -7.58 -1.11
CA VAL A 64 -5.52 -8.48 -0.34
C VAL A 64 -6.32 -9.29 -1.34
N ILE A 65 -6.42 -10.59 -1.12
CA ILE A 65 -6.96 -11.53 -2.10
C ILE A 65 -8.05 -12.37 -1.43
N CYS A 66 -9.22 -12.38 -2.04
CA CYS A 66 -10.33 -13.26 -1.72
C CYS A 66 -10.52 -14.23 -2.89
N THR A 67 -10.47 -15.53 -2.64
CA THR A 67 -10.70 -16.56 -3.66
C THR A 67 -11.83 -17.46 -3.19
N ALA A 68 -12.89 -17.57 -3.99
CA ALA A 68 -13.95 -18.52 -3.73
C ALA A 68 -13.38 -19.95 -3.80
N PRO A 69 -13.65 -20.82 -2.82
CA PRO A 69 -13.15 -22.19 -2.81
C PRO A 69 -13.73 -23.02 -3.96
N ALA A 70 -13.29 -24.28 -4.08
CA ALA A 70 -13.93 -25.24 -4.97
C ALA A 70 -15.43 -25.36 -4.61
N GLY A 71 -16.31 -25.28 -5.61
CA GLY A 71 -17.77 -25.26 -5.42
C GLY A 71 -18.40 -23.86 -5.28
N GLY A 72 -17.65 -22.86 -4.82
CA GLY A 72 -18.11 -21.46 -4.88
C GLY A 72 -18.00 -20.89 -6.30
N THR A 73 -18.77 -19.87 -6.64
CA THR A 73 -18.80 -19.25 -7.97
C THR A 73 -18.24 -17.83 -7.96
N ILE A 74 -18.61 -17.04 -6.95
CA ILE A 74 -18.29 -15.62 -6.85
C ILE A 74 -17.77 -15.34 -5.44
N ALA A 75 -16.67 -14.60 -5.33
CA ALA A 75 -16.18 -14.03 -4.09
C ALA A 75 -16.42 -12.52 -4.06
N SER A 76 -16.61 -12.00 -2.86
CA SER A 76 -16.74 -10.57 -2.57
C SER A 76 -15.88 -10.20 -1.36
N MET A 77 -15.49 -8.93 -1.26
CA MET A 77 -14.61 -8.44 -0.20
C MET A 77 -15.28 -7.34 0.62
N GLU A 78 -15.27 -7.52 1.94
CA GLU A 78 -15.69 -6.54 2.92
C GLU A 78 -14.48 -5.76 3.44
N PHE A 79 -14.62 -4.44 3.52
CA PHE A 79 -13.74 -3.61 4.33
C PHE A 79 -14.47 -3.14 5.56
N ASN A 80 -13.89 -3.35 6.74
CA ASN A 80 -14.48 -2.95 8.02
C ASN A 80 -15.90 -3.51 8.23
N ARG A 81 -16.13 -4.77 7.83
CA ARG A 81 -17.45 -5.45 7.87
C ARG A 81 -18.54 -4.79 7.01
N ARG A 82 -18.15 -4.07 5.96
CA ARG A 82 -19.06 -3.51 4.96
C ARG A 82 -18.58 -3.89 3.57
N LEU A 83 -19.50 -4.20 2.66
CA LEU A 83 -19.18 -4.36 1.26
C LEU A 83 -18.53 -3.07 0.73
N GLY A 84 -17.29 -3.20 0.29
CA GLY A 84 -16.48 -2.05 -0.13
C GLY A 84 -15.29 -2.42 -1.01
N GLY A 85 -15.14 -3.71 -1.31
CA GLY A 85 -14.08 -4.24 -2.15
C GLY A 85 -14.13 -3.85 -3.62
N PRO A 86 -13.18 -4.38 -4.41
CA PRO A 86 -13.24 -4.40 -5.87
C PRO A 86 -14.52 -5.09 -6.38
N TYR A 87 -14.69 -5.13 -7.69
CA TYR A 87 -15.78 -5.88 -8.30
C TYR A 87 -15.66 -7.38 -7.99
N GLU A 88 -16.81 -8.04 -7.85
CA GLU A 88 -16.92 -9.45 -7.48
C GLU A 88 -16.46 -10.34 -8.63
N ALA A 89 -15.79 -11.43 -8.28
CA ALA A 89 -15.24 -12.41 -9.22
C ALA A 89 -14.88 -13.68 -8.46
N LYS A 90 -14.56 -14.76 -9.17
CA LYS A 90 -14.02 -15.99 -8.54
C LYS A 90 -12.81 -15.71 -7.64
N THR A 91 -11.95 -14.80 -8.09
CA THR A 91 -10.80 -14.26 -7.34
C THR A 91 -10.86 -12.74 -7.38
N VAL A 92 -11.02 -12.12 -6.22
CA VAL A 92 -11.04 -10.66 -6.04
C VAL A 92 -9.72 -10.21 -5.44
N ILE A 93 -9.08 -9.22 -6.08
CA ILE A 93 -7.81 -8.66 -5.64
C ILE A 93 -7.97 -7.17 -5.38
N ALA A 94 -7.73 -6.75 -4.15
CA ALA A 94 -7.72 -5.35 -3.76
C ALA A 94 -6.29 -4.86 -3.57
N LEU A 95 -5.87 -3.87 -4.36
CA LEU A 95 -4.64 -3.14 -4.11
C LEU A 95 -4.90 -2.10 -3.02
N VAL A 96 -4.29 -2.30 -1.85
CA VAL A 96 -4.32 -1.31 -0.77
C VAL A 96 -2.96 -0.64 -0.62
N LYS A 97 -2.97 0.68 -0.42
CA LYS A 97 -1.78 1.52 -0.31
C LYS A 97 -1.73 2.18 1.06
N CYS A 98 -0.54 2.23 1.64
CA CYS A 98 -0.31 2.98 2.86
C CYS A 98 -0.22 4.48 2.54
N GLY A 99 -0.95 5.32 3.28
CA GLY A 99 -0.84 6.77 3.17
C GLY A 99 0.18 7.38 4.15
N ALA A 100 0.42 8.68 4.02
CA ALA A 100 1.37 9.40 4.87
C ALA A 100 1.00 9.40 6.37
N ASP A 101 -0.29 9.26 6.69
CA ASP A 101 -0.81 9.10 8.06
C ASP A 101 -0.74 7.65 8.58
N GLN A 102 -0.01 6.77 7.87
CA GLN A 102 0.18 5.36 8.24
C GLN A 102 -1.10 4.52 8.27
N LYS A 103 -2.13 4.93 7.52
CA LYS A 103 -3.35 4.15 7.33
C LYS A 103 -3.39 3.48 5.96
N TRP A 104 -3.87 2.24 5.93
CA TRP A 104 -4.11 1.51 4.70
C TRP A 104 -5.36 2.02 4.00
N ARG A 105 -5.30 2.15 2.68
CA ARG A 105 -6.37 2.71 1.85
C ARG A 105 -6.64 1.84 0.64
N PHE A 106 -7.91 1.59 0.39
CA PHE A 106 -8.39 1.14 -0.89
C PHE A 106 -9.02 2.33 -1.64
N SER A 107 -8.87 2.35 -2.97
CA SER A 107 -9.47 3.40 -3.81
C SER A 107 -10.20 2.78 -4.99
N LYS A 108 -11.45 3.21 -5.19
CA LYS A 108 -12.32 2.74 -6.28
C LYS A 108 -13.19 3.88 -6.75
N ASN A 109 -13.18 4.18 -8.04
CA ASN A 109 -14.00 5.23 -8.66
C ASN A 109 -13.90 6.60 -7.94
N GLY A 110 -12.68 6.99 -7.53
CA GLY A 110 -12.45 8.24 -6.79
C GLY A 110 -12.80 8.21 -5.30
N ALA A 111 -13.55 7.21 -4.83
CA ALA A 111 -13.80 7.02 -3.40
C ALA A 111 -12.61 6.34 -2.71
N VAL A 112 -12.35 6.71 -1.46
CA VAL A 112 -11.27 6.17 -0.63
C VAL A 112 -11.84 5.55 0.63
N ILE A 113 -11.47 4.31 0.91
CA ILE A 113 -11.85 3.58 2.12
C ILE A 113 -10.59 3.35 2.95
N LEU A 114 -10.62 3.77 4.22
CA LEU A 114 -9.61 3.36 5.19
C LEU A 114 -9.84 1.90 5.55
N VAL A 115 -8.81 1.06 5.42
CA VAL A 115 -8.94 -0.39 5.61
C VAL A 115 -8.31 -0.76 6.96
N ASN A 116 -9.15 -1.09 7.94
CA ASN A 116 -8.72 -1.59 9.25
C ASN A 116 -8.94 -3.10 9.38
N SER A 117 -9.94 -3.64 8.68
CA SER A 117 -10.15 -5.08 8.58
C SER A 117 -10.64 -5.48 7.20
N VAL A 118 -10.37 -6.74 6.82
CA VAL A 118 -10.83 -7.34 5.58
C VAL A 118 -11.47 -8.69 5.88
N GLY A 119 -12.66 -8.92 5.31
CA GLY A 119 -13.32 -10.22 5.26
C GLY A 119 -13.60 -10.62 3.82
N CYS A 120 -13.62 -11.91 3.54
CA CYS A 120 -14.02 -12.45 2.23
C CYS A 120 -15.24 -13.35 2.37
N MET A 121 -16.25 -13.09 1.56
CA MET A 121 -17.41 -13.95 1.41
C MET A 121 -17.44 -14.59 0.02
N TYR A 122 -18.20 -15.68 -0.13
CA TYR A 122 -18.48 -16.27 -1.43
C TYR A 122 -19.88 -16.89 -1.47
N VAL A 123 -20.40 -17.04 -2.69
CA VAL A 123 -21.62 -17.80 -3.01
C VAL A 123 -21.31 -18.93 -3.97
#